data_AF-A0A2B5Y2V6-F1
#
_entry.id   AF-A0A2B5Y2V6-F1
#
_cell.length_a   1.000
_cell.length_b   1.000
_cell.length_c   1.000
_cell.angle_alpha   90.00
_cell.angle_beta   90.00
_cell.angle_gamma   90.00
#
_symmetry.space_group_name_H-M   'P 1'
#
loop_
_entity.id
_entity.type
_entity.pdbx_description
1 polymer ?
#
loop_
_entity_poly.entity_id
_entity_poly.type
_entity_poly.pdbx_seq_one_letter_code
_entity_poly.pdbx_strand_id
1 'polypeptide(L)'
;MKNLTNRILITGFLAIIFGMCIWTAKIIYWDKKSFSDFENRELALDPVLTMDTIKSGKYFKDTELHFTDHIAARDKLIETYTKLQLKFNRTFVNNNYVADDGFILSAPTNIDMRDQIKQSVSELDNLRNQFTKTEFYFLLAPSKLTTFSYKYPPYVDRGYDQKHRDYFVQELQKINFPFIDVLPAIQKEFTHEQLEELYFKTDHHWNMKGAFYAYEQTMNYIANHSKVFTGNAVNRDDYKTTIEEPNGQFIGSWNRQLYKLIKTPETIPYVQLKENPNVWDNYTVYLGPKSEETSKIPMKEFFAVNKKKLSPDYASVYQTDYAQINILNPNAKSKLHAVIIKDSYADATYPLFAQEFEQTTFIDPRFGASKNIKQDLEKLNADIVLFLYNDTSTSKEMYQFENKE
;
A
#
# COMPACT_ATOMS: atom_id res chain seq x y z
N MET A 1 -61.88 27.21 -18.79
CA MET A 1 -61.26 25.87 -18.95
C MET A 1 -59.75 25.93 -19.21
N LYS A 2 -59.25 26.60 -20.26
CA LYS A 2 -57.80 26.71 -20.53
C LYS A 2 -56.94 27.22 -19.36
N ASN A 3 -57.42 28.22 -18.61
CA ASN A 3 -56.69 28.77 -17.45
C ASN A 3 -56.57 27.79 -16.27
N LEU A 4 -57.53 26.87 -16.12
CA LEU A 4 -57.49 25.85 -15.07
C LEU A 4 -56.52 24.73 -15.45
N THR A 5 -56.58 24.27 -16.70
CA THR A 5 -55.65 23.27 -17.25
C THR A 5 -54.19 23.75 -17.20
N ASN A 6 -53.93 25.01 -17.57
CA ASN A 6 -52.59 25.58 -17.49
C ASN A 6 -52.07 25.68 -16.05
N ARG A 7 -52.92 26.06 -15.09
CA ARG A 7 -52.53 26.08 -13.67
C ARG A 7 -52.21 24.67 -13.16
N ILE A 8 -53.00 23.67 -13.52
CA ILE A 8 -52.73 22.27 -13.13
C ILE A 8 -51.40 21.78 -13.71
N LEU A 9 -51.12 22.06 -14.99
CA LEU A 9 -49.86 21.67 -15.63
C LEU A 9 -48.65 22.39 -15.02
N ILE A 10 -48.75 23.69 -14.75
CA ILE A 10 -47.68 24.47 -14.11
C ILE A 10 -47.45 23.97 -12.67
N THR A 11 -48.51 23.78 -11.89
CA THR A 11 -48.40 23.26 -10.52
C THR A 11 -47.82 21.84 -10.52
N GLY A 12 -48.22 20.97 -11.45
CA GLY A 12 -47.67 19.63 -11.60
C GLY A 12 -46.18 19.65 -11.97
N PHE A 13 -45.78 20.50 -12.92
CA PHE A 13 -44.38 20.68 -13.32
C PHE A 13 -43.51 21.20 -12.16
N LEU A 14 -43.98 22.22 -11.44
CA LEU A 14 -43.27 22.76 -10.28
C LEU A 14 -43.23 21.75 -9.12
N ALA A 15 -44.31 20.99 -8.88
CA ALA A 15 -44.32 19.93 -7.87
C ALA A 15 -43.32 18.81 -8.20
N ILE A 16 -43.12 18.49 -9.48
CA ILE A 16 -42.11 17.51 -9.91
C ILE A 16 -40.69 18.07 -9.68
N ILE A 17 -40.41 19.30 -10.10
CA ILE A 17 -39.09 19.93 -9.90
C ILE A 17 -38.77 20.07 -8.40
N PHE A 18 -39.65 20.72 -7.65
CA PHE A 18 -39.42 20.95 -6.22
C PHE A 18 -39.55 19.65 -5.42
N GLY A 19 -40.40 18.72 -5.82
CA GLY A 19 -40.51 17.39 -5.22
C GLY A 19 -39.24 16.58 -5.41
N MET A 20 -38.63 16.62 -6.59
CA MET A 20 -37.30 16.03 -6.81
C MET A 20 -36.23 16.75 -5.97
N CYS A 21 -36.23 18.09 -5.90
CA CYS A 21 -35.27 18.84 -5.08
C CYS A 21 -35.40 18.55 -3.57
N ILE A 22 -36.63 18.42 -3.06
CA ILE A 22 -36.90 18.10 -1.65
C ILE A 22 -36.55 16.64 -1.36
N TRP A 23 -36.84 15.73 -2.30
CA TRP A 23 -36.44 14.32 -2.20
C TRP A 23 -34.92 14.18 -2.21
N THR A 24 -34.22 14.88 -3.11
CA THR A 24 -32.75 14.92 -3.13
C THR A 24 -32.17 15.56 -1.88
N ALA A 25 -32.76 16.66 -1.37
CA ALA A 25 -32.31 17.28 -0.13
C ALA A 25 -32.46 16.32 1.07
N LYS A 26 -33.61 15.67 1.21
CA LYS A 26 -33.85 14.68 2.27
C LYS A 26 -32.91 13.48 2.17
N ILE A 27 -32.52 13.13 0.95
CA ILE A 27 -31.57 12.07 0.65
C ILE A 27 -30.13 12.43 1.07
N ILE A 28 -29.67 13.65 0.73
CA ILE A 28 -28.33 14.15 1.08
C ILE A 28 -28.16 14.23 2.59
N TYR A 29 -29.20 14.71 3.31
CA TYR A 29 -29.10 14.90 4.76
C TYR A 29 -29.34 13.64 5.60
N TRP A 30 -29.62 12.48 4.97
CA TRP A 30 -29.89 11.23 5.69
C TRP A 30 -28.64 10.38 5.94
N ASP A 31 -27.72 10.29 4.97
CA ASP A 31 -26.51 9.47 5.10
C ASP A 31 -25.32 10.35 5.54
N LYS A 32 -25.03 10.38 6.84
CA LYS A 32 -23.96 11.21 7.43
C LYS A 32 -22.62 10.46 7.47
N LYS A 33 -22.29 9.69 6.44
CA LYS A 33 -20.97 9.03 6.38
C LYS A 33 -19.89 10.08 6.21
N SER A 34 -18.85 10.02 7.03
CA SER A 34 -17.66 10.86 6.85
C SER A 34 -16.58 10.18 6.00
N PHE A 35 -16.70 8.87 5.75
CA PHE A 35 -15.67 8.07 5.09
C PHE A 35 -16.28 7.04 4.12
N SER A 36 -15.63 6.84 2.97
CA SER A 36 -15.97 5.82 1.99
C SER A 36 -15.05 4.62 2.14
N ASP A 37 -15.59 3.50 2.63
CA ASP A 37 -14.83 2.25 2.74
C ASP A 37 -14.35 1.75 1.37
N PHE A 38 -15.15 1.92 0.30
CA PHE A 38 -14.83 1.41 -1.03
C PHE A 38 -13.75 2.22 -1.75
N GLU A 39 -13.72 3.54 -1.52
CA GLU A 39 -12.73 4.45 -2.11
C GLU A 39 -11.54 4.72 -1.18
N ASN A 40 -11.62 4.31 0.08
CA ASN A 40 -10.62 4.57 1.13
C ASN A 40 -10.26 6.06 1.26
N ARG A 41 -11.27 6.93 1.35
CA ARG A 41 -11.10 8.38 1.49
C ARG A 41 -12.18 9.01 2.35
N GLU A 42 -11.88 10.19 2.88
CA GLU A 42 -12.88 11.06 3.49
C GLU A 42 -13.88 11.55 2.43
N LEU A 43 -15.14 11.64 2.83
CA LEU A 43 -16.22 12.21 2.03
C LEU A 43 -16.29 13.72 2.25
N ALA A 44 -16.75 14.44 1.23
CA ALA A 44 -16.80 15.89 1.28
C ALA A 44 -17.64 16.44 2.45
N LEU A 45 -17.07 17.39 3.17
CA LEU A 45 -17.76 18.12 4.23
C LEU A 45 -18.86 19.03 3.65
N ASP A 46 -19.70 19.55 4.53
CA ASP A 46 -20.71 20.55 4.15
C ASP A 46 -20.02 21.79 3.53
N PRO A 47 -20.49 22.29 2.37
CA PRO A 47 -19.90 23.44 1.72
C PRO A 47 -20.12 24.71 2.55
N VAL A 48 -19.06 25.49 2.76
CA VAL A 48 -19.10 26.73 3.55
C VAL A 48 -19.48 27.92 2.65
N LEU A 49 -20.60 28.56 2.94
CA LEU A 49 -21.09 29.72 2.18
C LEU A 49 -20.46 31.03 2.68
N THR A 50 -19.54 31.59 1.90
CA THR A 50 -18.94 32.92 2.13
C THR A 50 -18.80 33.70 0.83
N MET A 51 -18.64 35.02 0.90
CA MET A 51 -18.45 35.84 -0.31
C MET A 51 -17.21 35.40 -1.11
N ASP A 52 -16.14 35.01 -0.43
CA ASP A 52 -14.89 34.56 -1.07
C ASP A 52 -15.06 33.20 -1.77
N THR A 53 -15.78 32.25 -1.16
CA THR A 53 -16.04 30.93 -1.76
C THR A 53 -17.01 31.00 -2.95
N ILE A 54 -17.93 31.97 -2.96
CA ILE A 54 -18.78 32.25 -4.12
C ILE A 54 -17.96 32.84 -5.27
N LYS A 55 -17.19 33.90 -5.01
CA LYS A 55 -16.39 34.58 -6.04
C LYS A 55 -15.33 33.68 -6.68
N SER A 56 -14.71 32.81 -5.89
CA SER A 56 -13.72 31.84 -6.36
C SER A 56 -14.33 30.61 -7.06
N GLY A 57 -15.65 30.44 -7.00
CA GLY A 57 -16.35 29.24 -7.48
C GLY A 57 -16.18 28.00 -6.59
N LYS A 58 -15.46 28.11 -5.47
CA LYS A 58 -15.21 27.00 -4.54
C LYS A 58 -16.51 26.46 -3.93
N TYR A 59 -17.44 27.33 -3.55
CA TYR A 59 -18.72 26.91 -2.97
C TYR A 59 -19.47 25.94 -3.89
N PHE A 60 -19.49 26.21 -5.20
CA PHE A 60 -20.19 25.37 -6.18
C PHE A 60 -19.51 24.02 -6.38
N LYS A 61 -18.17 24.00 -6.48
CA LYS A 61 -17.39 22.75 -6.55
C LYS A 61 -17.57 21.89 -5.30
N ASP A 62 -17.49 22.50 -4.13
CA ASP A 62 -17.68 21.78 -2.85
C ASP A 62 -19.11 21.24 -2.74
N THR A 63 -20.12 22.00 -3.22
CA THR A 63 -21.52 21.55 -3.25
C THR A 63 -21.71 20.36 -4.18
N GLU A 64 -21.12 20.38 -5.38
CA GLU A 64 -21.19 19.26 -6.34
C GLU A 64 -20.52 18.00 -5.77
N LEU A 65 -19.35 18.18 -5.14
CA LEU A 65 -18.62 17.07 -4.52
C LEU A 65 -19.40 16.49 -3.34
N HIS A 66 -19.91 17.34 -2.44
CA HIS A 66 -20.77 16.92 -1.33
C HIS A 66 -22.01 16.18 -1.82
N PHE A 67 -22.70 16.71 -2.83
CA PHE A 67 -23.86 16.04 -3.43
C PHE A 67 -23.51 14.65 -3.97
N THR A 68 -22.38 14.54 -4.67
CA THR A 68 -21.92 13.28 -5.29
C THR A 68 -21.52 12.24 -4.23
N ASP A 69 -20.97 12.69 -3.11
CA ASP A 69 -20.52 11.84 -2.01
C ASP A 69 -21.68 11.33 -1.14
N HIS A 70 -22.72 12.14 -0.94
CA HIS A 70 -23.82 11.85 0.01
C HIS A 70 -25.15 11.50 -0.65
N ILE A 71 -25.18 11.21 -1.96
CA ILE A 71 -26.40 10.74 -2.61
C ILE A 71 -26.87 9.40 -2.00
N ALA A 72 -28.17 9.28 -1.72
CA ALA A 72 -28.71 8.11 -1.04
C ALA A 72 -28.54 6.86 -1.90
N ALA A 73 -28.21 5.76 -1.23
CA ALA A 73 -27.91 4.49 -1.88
C ALA A 73 -26.77 4.58 -2.93
N ARG A 74 -25.88 5.58 -2.83
CA ARG A 74 -24.68 5.73 -3.68
C ARG A 74 -23.93 4.42 -3.82
N ASP A 75 -23.61 3.79 -2.70
CA ASP A 75 -22.84 2.53 -2.69
C ASP A 75 -23.56 1.45 -3.50
N LYS A 76 -24.89 1.36 -3.40
CA LYS A 76 -25.65 0.37 -4.16
C LYS A 76 -25.72 0.69 -5.66
N LEU A 77 -25.84 1.97 -6.01
CA LEU A 77 -25.84 2.43 -7.39
C LEU A 77 -24.48 2.15 -8.05
N ILE A 78 -23.38 2.48 -7.38
CA ILE A 78 -22.04 2.25 -7.91
C ILE A 78 -21.70 0.76 -7.92
N GLU A 79 -22.09 -0.02 -6.90
CA GLU A 79 -21.98 -1.49 -6.91
C GLU A 79 -22.70 -2.08 -8.14
N THR A 80 -23.94 -1.64 -8.40
CA THR A 80 -24.74 -2.11 -9.54
C THR A 80 -24.09 -1.73 -10.87
N TYR A 81 -23.60 -0.51 -10.99
CA TYR A 81 -22.87 -0.03 -12.17
C TYR A 81 -21.59 -0.83 -12.40
N THR A 82 -20.79 -1.04 -11.35
CA THR A 82 -19.56 -1.86 -11.37
C THR A 82 -19.86 -3.28 -11.82
N LYS A 83 -20.92 -3.90 -11.26
CA LYS A 83 -21.37 -5.23 -11.65
C LYS A 83 -21.76 -5.31 -13.14
N LEU A 84 -22.43 -4.29 -13.67
CA LEU A 84 -22.77 -4.22 -15.10
C LEU A 84 -21.51 -4.07 -15.97
N GLN A 85 -20.55 -3.24 -15.57
CA GLN A 85 -19.29 -3.08 -16.31
C GLN A 85 -18.49 -4.37 -16.37
N LEU A 86 -18.37 -5.10 -15.25
CA LEU A 86 -17.75 -6.42 -15.19
C LEU A 86 -18.49 -7.42 -16.09
N LYS A 87 -19.83 -7.43 -16.06
CA LYS A 87 -20.65 -8.31 -16.91
C LYS A 87 -20.48 -8.02 -18.41
N PHE A 88 -20.24 -6.78 -18.78
CA PHE A 88 -19.98 -6.37 -20.17
C PHE A 88 -18.51 -6.47 -20.57
N ASN A 89 -17.66 -7.13 -19.77
CA ASN A 89 -16.24 -7.32 -20.03
C ASN A 89 -15.50 -6.02 -20.36
N ARG A 90 -15.86 -4.93 -19.68
CA ARG A 90 -15.09 -3.69 -19.78
C ARG A 90 -13.68 -3.96 -19.27
N THR A 91 -12.67 -3.72 -20.12
CA THR A 91 -11.26 -4.05 -19.80
C THR A 91 -10.80 -3.49 -18.45
N PHE A 92 -11.15 -2.24 -18.15
CA PHE A 92 -10.83 -1.63 -16.85
C PHE A 92 -12.10 -1.11 -16.19
N VAL A 93 -12.30 -1.52 -14.94
CA VAL A 93 -13.39 -1.11 -14.05
C VAL A 93 -12.76 -0.47 -12.83
N ASN A 94 -13.04 0.81 -12.57
CA ASN A 94 -12.39 1.57 -11.49
C ASN A 94 -10.85 1.43 -11.50
N ASN A 95 -10.21 1.57 -12.67
CA ASN A 95 -8.78 1.35 -12.89
C ASN A 95 -8.26 -0.05 -12.53
N ASN A 96 -9.12 -1.06 -12.41
CA ASN A 96 -8.73 -2.45 -12.17
C ASN A 96 -9.11 -3.33 -13.38
N TYR A 97 -8.19 -4.19 -13.79
CA TYR A 97 -8.40 -5.32 -14.68
C TYR A 97 -8.60 -6.58 -13.84
N VAL A 98 -9.65 -7.33 -14.13
CA VAL A 98 -9.95 -8.62 -13.49
C VAL A 98 -9.73 -9.71 -14.53
N ALA A 99 -8.75 -10.58 -14.27
CA ALA A 99 -8.50 -11.75 -15.09
C ALA A 99 -9.58 -12.83 -14.87
N ASP A 100 -9.66 -13.79 -15.79
CA ASP A 100 -10.70 -14.84 -15.79
C ASP A 100 -10.70 -15.69 -14.51
N ASP A 101 -9.53 -15.84 -13.86
CA ASP A 101 -9.36 -16.59 -12.61
C ASP A 101 -9.60 -15.74 -11.35
N GLY A 102 -10.04 -14.49 -11.51
CA GLY A 102 -10.29 -13.54 -10.43
C GLY A 102 -9.05 -12.78 -9.95
N PHE A 103 -7.89 -12.96 -10.58
CA PHE A 103 -6.68 -12.19 -10.28
C PHE A 103 -6.85 -10.74 -10.72
N ILE A 104 -6.59 -9.79 -9.82
CA ILE A 104 -6.77 -8.36 -10.08
C ILE A 104 -5.41 -7.70 -10.31
N LEU A 105 -5.35 -6.84 -11.32
CA LEU A 105 -4.24 -5.93 -11.62
C LEU A 105 -4.79 -4.51 -11.80
N SER A 106 -4.03 -3.47 -11.46
CA SER A 106 -4.43 -2.10 -11.81
C SER A 106 -4.22 -1.81 -13.30
N ALA A 107 -4.75 -0.71 -13.81
CA ALA A 107 -4.44 -0.23 -15.16
C ALA A 107 -2.94 0.15 -15.25
N PRO A 108 -2.25 -0.18 -16.35
CA PRO A 108 -0.85 0.22 -16.54
C PRO A 108 -0.66 1.74 -16.53
N THR A 109 0.49 2.19 -16.03
CA THR A 109 0.83 3.61 -16.00
C THR A 109 1.06 4.14 -17.42
N ASN A 110 0.34 5.21 -17.79
CA ASN A 110 0.40 5.80 -19.13
C ASN A 110 1.24 7.10 -19.20
N ILE A 111 1.76 7.58 -18.08
CA ILE A 111 2.59 8.79 -17.99
C ILE A 111 4.05 8.37 -17.86
N ASP A 112 4.94 9.02 -18.61
CA ASP A 112 6.37 8.83 -18.45
C ASP A 112 6.89 9.65 -17.26
N MET A 113 7.46 8.98 -16.26
CA MET A 113 7.96 9.56 -15.00
C MET A 113 9.48 9.42 -14.86
N ARG A 114 10.21 9.13 -15.95
CA ARG A 114 11.67 8.94 -15.90
C ARG A 114 12.43 10.15 -15.33
N ASP A 115 11.98 11.37 -15.59
CA ASP A 115 12.59 12.57 -14.99
C ASP A 115 12.42 12.62 -13.47
N GLN A 116 11.26 12.21 -12.96
CA GLN A 116 11.01 12.11 -11.52
C GLN A 116 11.83 10.99 -10.89
N ILE A 117 11.91 9.82 -11.55
CA ILE A 117 12.74 8.70 -11.11
C ILE A 117 14.21 9.11 -10.98
N LYS A 118 14.73 9.85 -11.96
CA LYS A 118 16.09 10.37 -11.92
C LYS A 118 16.32 11.29 -10.71
N GLN A 119 15.35 12.15 -10.40
CA GLN A 119 15.40 12.99 -9.20
C GLN A 119 15.40 12.14 -7.92
N SER A 120 14.51 11.15 -7.81
CA SER A 120 14.45 10.24 -6.68
C SER A 120 15.77 9.52 -6.42
N VAL A 121 16.44 9.04 -7.47
CA VAL A 121 17.76 8.39 -7.34
C VAL A 121 18.85 9.38 -6.91
N SER A 122 18.76 10.64 -7.37
CA SER A 122 19.66 11.70 -6.87
C SER A 122 19.45 11.96 -5.38
N GLU A 123 18.21 11.95 -4.88
CA GLU A 123 17.93 12.13 -3.45
C GLU A 123 18.46 10.95 -2.61
N LEU A 124 18.38 9.71 -3.13
CA LEU A 124 19.00 8.54 -2.48
C LEU A 124 20.52 8.69 -2.35
N ASP A 125 21.19 9.12 -3.43
CA ASP A 125 22.64 9.32 -3.41
C ASP A 125 23.04 10.45 -2.46
N ASN A 126 22.31 11.58 -2.51
CA ASN A 126 22.52 12.70 -1.61
C ASN A 126 22.37 12.30 -0.14
N LEU A 127 21.33 11.53 0.21
CA LEU A 127 21.14 11.05 1.57
C LEU A 127 22.29 10.13 1.99
N ARG A 128 22.61 9.10 1.18
CA ARG A 128 23.69 8.15 1.47
C ARG A 128 25.02 8.86 1.74
N ASN A 129 25.36 9.86 0.92
CA ASN A 129 26.64 10.58 1.03
C ASN A 129 26.75 11.43 2.31
N GLN A 130 25.63 11.75 2.96
CA GLN A 130 25.62 12.47 4.25
C GLN A 130 25.89 11.54 5.45
N PHE A 131 25.67 10.22 5.31
CA PHE A 131 25.80 9.24 6.39
C PHE A 131 26.91 8.21 6.10
N THR A 132 28.15 8.68 6.00
CA THR A 132 29.32 7.88 5.57
C THR A 132 29.69 6.67 6.46
N LYS A 133 29.15 6.60 7.69
CA LYS A 133 29.35 5.48 8.62
C LYS A 133 28.23 4.43 8.57
N THR A 134 27.14 4.73 7.87
CA THR A 134 25.96 3.88 7.77
C THR A 134 25.97 3.19 6.41
N GLU A 135 25.69 1.89 6.38
CA GLU A 135 25.54 1.17 5.12
C GLU A 135 24.13 1.35 4.55
N PHE A 136 24.02 1.64 3.25
CA PHE A 136 22.75 1.84 2.57
C PHE A 136 22.49 0.74 1.56
N TYR A 137 21.28 0.20 1.58
CA TYR A 137 20.79 -0.82 0.64
C TYR A 137 19.40 -0.44 0.13
N PHE A 138 19.08 -0.87 -1.08
CA PHE A 138 17.73 -0.73 -1.66
C PHE A 138 17.18 -2.09 -2.03
N LEU A 139 16.14 -2.55 -1.33
CA LEU A 139 15.33 -3.69 -1.73
C LEU A 139 14.25 -3.21 -2.71
N LEU A 140 14.39 -3.61 -3.97
CA LEU A 140 13.40 -3.35 -5.02
C LEU A 140 12.42 -4.52 -5.08
N ALA A 141 11.30 -4.38 -4.38
CA ALA A 141 10.26 -5.40 -4.30
C ALA A 141 9.44 -5.46 -5.61
N PRO A 142 9.12 -6.64 -6.16
CA PRO A 142 8.39 -6.73 -7.41
C PRO A 142 6.91 -6.42 -7.17
N SER A 143 6.36 -5.39 -7.81
CA SER A 143 4.93 -5.13 -7.77
C SER A 143 4.16 -6.16 -8.62
N LYS A 144 2.85 -6.25 -8.42
CA LYS A 144 2.01 -7.09 -9.29
C LYS A 144 2.01 -6.61 -10.75
N LEU A 145 2.18 -5.30 -10.99
CA LEU A 145 2.16 -4.70 -12.33
C LEU A 145 3.32 -5.19 -13.20
N THR A 146 4.53 -5.21 -12.64
CA THR A 146 5.73 -5.67 -13.35
C THR A 146 5.78 -7.20 -13.41
N THR A 147 5.45 -7.87 -12.29
CA THR A 147 5.50 -9.33 -12.17
C THR A 147 4.53 -10.05 -13.10
N PHE A 148 3.30 -9.52 -13.22
CA PHE A 148 2.21 -10.19 -13.93
C PHE A 148 1.76 -9.44 -15.19
N SER A 149 2.62 -8.62 -15.79
CA SER A 149 2.31 -7.88 -17.02
C SER A 149 1.85 -8.76 -18.20
N TYR A 150 2.19 -10.06 -18.18
CA TYR A 150 1.74 -11.05 -19.16
C TYR A 150 0.26 -11.44 -19.01
N LYS A 151 -0.39 -11.17 -17.85
CA LYS A 151 -1.81 -11.48 -17.61
C LYS A 151 -2.78 -10.52 -18.29
N TYR A 152 -2.33 -9.32 -18.67
CA TYR A 152 -3.20 -8.42 -19.44
C TYR A 152 -3.51 -9.00 -20.83
N PRO A 153 -4.70 -8.72 -21.38
CA PRO A 153 -5.01 -9.08 -22.75
C PRO A 153 -4.00 -8.52 -23.75
N PRO A 154 -3.74 -9.19 -24.89
CA PRO A 154 -2.74 -8.74 -25.86
C PRO A 154 -2.96 -7.33 -26.42
N TYR A 155 -4.21 -6.85 -26.43
CA TYR A 155 -4.57 -5.52 -26.94
C TYR A 155 -4.36 -4.38 -25.92
N VAL A 156 -4.03 -4.68 -24.66
CA VAL A 156 -3.80 -3.67 -23.63
C VAL A 156 -2.38 -3.11 -23.77
N ASP A 157 -2.25 -1.78 -23.86
CA ASP A 157 -0.95 -1.12 -23.76
C ASP A 157 -0.34 -1.39 -22.38
N ARG A 158 0.91 -1.86 -22.35
CA ARG A 158 1.66 -2.13 -21.11
C ARG A 158 2.23 -0.86 -20.47
N GLY A 159 2.08 0.29 -21.12
CA GLY A 159 2.42 1.58 -20.55
C GLY A 159 3.91 1.70 -20.24
N TYR A 160 4.20 2.20 -19.04
CA TYR A 160 5.56 2.54 -18.61
C TYR A 160 6.06 1.79 -17.37
N ASP A 161 5.27 0.95 -16.71
CA ASP A 161 5.67 0.35 -15.42
C ASP A 161 7.01 -0.41 -15.50
N GLN A 162 7.17 -1.30 -16.49
CA GLN A 162 8.45 -1.99 -16.72
C GLN A 162 9.57 -1.02 -17.13
N LYS A 163 9.26 -0.03 -17.97
CA LYS A 163 10.26 0.96 -18.44
C LYS A 163 10.77 1.83 -17.29
N HIS A 164 9.90 2.22 -16.36
CA HIS A 164 10.22 2.98 -15.17
C HIS A 164 11.10 2.17 -14.24
N ARG A 165 10.72 0.93 -13.97
CA ARG A 165 11.53 0.00 -13.19
C ARG A 165 12.94 -0.17 -13.78
N ASP A 166 13.02 -0.49 -15.07
CA ASP A 166 14.32 -0.73 -15.73
C ASP A 166 15.19 0.52 -15.72
N TYR A 167 14.58 1.70 -15.90
CA TYR A 167 15.26 2.97 -15.78
C TYR A 167 15.73 3.24 -14.34
N PHE A 168 14.92 2.95 -13.32
CA PHE A 168 15.32 3.08 -11.91
C PHE A 168 16.53 2.20 -11.58
N VAL A 169 16.51 0.93 -11.99
CA VAL A 169 17.64 0.00 -11.84
C VAL A 169 18.89 0.54 -12.55
N GLN A 170 18.74 1.05 -13.77
CA GLN A 170 19.84 1.64 -14.53
C GLN A 170 20.44 2.86 -13.80
N GLU A 171 19.60 3.75 -13.25
CA GLU A 171 20.08 4.93 -12.51
C GLU A 171 20.78 4.54 -11.20
N LEU A 172 20.28 3.54 -10.46
CA LEU A 172 20.96 3.02 -9.26
C LEU A 172 22.35 2.43 -9.59
N GLN A 173 22.46 1.70 -10.70
CA GLN A 173 23.72 1.14 -11.17
C GLN A 173 24.73 2.25 -11.51
N LYS A 174 24.30 3.34 -12.16
CA LYS A 174 25.18 4.47 -12.52
C LYS A 174 25.86 5.12 -11.32
N ILE A 175 25.19 5.18 -10.17
CA ILE A 175 25.72 5.75 -8.93
C ILE A 175 26.34 4.70 -8.00
N ASN A 176 26.45 3.45 -8.46
CA ASN A 176 26.89 2.30 -7.66
C ASN A 176 26.15 2.21 -6.31
N PHE A 177 24.83 2.39 -6.31
CA PHE A 177 24.02 2.19 -5.11
C PHE A 177 23.86 0.68 -4.85
N PRO A 178 24.10 0.16 -3.64
CA PRO A 178 23.85 -1.25 -3.34
C PRO A 178 22.34 -1.56 -3.38
N PHE A 179 21.91 -2.46 -4.25
CA PHE A 179 20.49 -2.81 -4.36
C PHE A 179 20.27 -4.31 -4.59
N ILE A 180 19.11 -4.78 -4.16
CA ILE A 180 18.62 -6.14 -4.28
C ILE A 180 17.41 -6.10 -5.22
N ASP A 181 17.61 -6.59 -6.43
CA ASP A 181 16.56 -6.70 -7.44
C ASP A 181 15.91 -8.08 -7.39
N VAL A 182 14.70 -8.14 -6.84
CA VAL A 182 14.00 -9.41 -6.57
C VAL A 182 13.33 -9.98 -7.82
N LEU A 183 12.87 -9.13 -8.75
CA LEU A 183 12.06 -9.57 -9.90
C LEU A 183 12.78 -10.60 -10.80
N PRO A 184 14.05 -10.40 -11.21
CA PRO A 184 14.73 -11.39 -12.04
C PRO A 184 14.95 -12.71 -11.31
N ALA A 185 15.22 -12.67 -10.00
CA ALA A 185 15.42 -13.86 -9.19
C ALA A 185 14.13 -14.67 -9.05
N ILE A 186 13.02 -14.01 -8.70
CA ILE A 186 11.73 -14.68 -8.49
C ILE A 186 11.18 -15.26 -9.82
N GLN A 187 11.34 -14.55 -10.94
CA GLN A 187 10.91 -15.04 -12.26
C GLN A 187 11.77 -16.20 -12.78
N LYS A 188 13.03 -16.29 -12.36
CA LYS A 188 13.91 -17.40 -12.69
C LYS A 188 13.58 -18.66 -11.89
N GLU A 189 13.19 -18.49 -10.62
CA GLU A 189 12.96 -19.61 -9.70
C GLU A 189 11.56 -20.22 -9.84
N PHE A 190 10.54 -19.39 -10.09
CA PHE A 190 9.15 -19.82 -10.07
C PHE A 190 8.49 -19.77 -11.46
N THR A 191 7.67 -20.77 -11.75
CA THR A 191 6.75 -20.73 -12.90
C THR A 191 5.69 -19.65 -12.71
N HIS A 192 4.99 -19.28 -13.78
CA HIS A 192 3.89 -18.29 -13.71
C HIS A 192 2.82 -18.66 -12.68
N GLU A 193 2.45 -19.94 -12.58
CA GLU A 193 1.46 -20.44 -11.63
C GLU A 193 1.98 -20.33 -10.19
N GLN A 194 3.24 -20.71 -9.95
CA GLN A 194 3.86 -20.59 -8.62
C GLN A 194 4.06 -19.13 -8.18
N LEU A 195 4.33 -18.21 -9.11
CA LEU A 195 4.43 -16.78 -8.81
C LEU A 195 3.13 -16.24 -8.22
N GLU A 196 1.97 -16.69 -8.70
CA GLU A 196 0.67 -16.25 -8.15
C GLU A 196 0.51 -16.63 -6.68
N GLU A 197 1.09 -17.74 -6.23
CA GLU A 197 1.03 -18.15 -4.82
C GLU A 197 1.83 -17.23 -3.89
N LEU A 198 2.66 -16.35 -4.44
CA LEU A 198 3.46 -15.39 -3.68
C LEU A 198 2.73 -14.05 -3.49
N TYR A 199 1.56 -13.88 -4.11
CA TYR A 199 0.75 -12.68 -4.04
C TYR A 199 -0.68 -12.96 -3.61
N PHE A 200 -1.36 -11.94 -3.10
CA PHE A 200 -2.81 -12.01 -2.99
C PHE A 200 -3.43 -11.76 -4.36
N LYS A 201 -4.46 -12.52 -4.70
CA LYS A 201 -5.17 -12.40 -5.99
C LYS A 201 -5.89 -11.08 -6.09
N THR A 202 -6.58 -10.66 -5.02
CA THR A 202 -7.47 -9.49 -5.07
C THR A 202 -6.95 -8.25 -4.36
N ASP A 203 -5.77 -8.35 -3.76
CA ASP A 203 -5.01 -7.23 -3.20
C ASP A 203 -3.79 -6.90 -4.08
N HIS A 204 -3.21 -5.72 -3.89
CA HIS A 204 -2.06 -5.26 -4.67
C HIS A 204 -0.72 -5.75 -4.12
N HIS A 205 -0.67 -6.28 -2.90
CA HIS A 205 0.56 -6.75 -2.26
C HIS A 205 0.90 -8.20 -2.60
N TRP A 206 2.17 -8.55 -2.36
CA TRP A 206 2.54 -9.93 -2.10
C TRP A 206 1.82 -10.48 -0.85
N ASN A 207 1.89 -11.79 -0.64
CA ASN A 207 1.61 -12.39 0.66
C ASN A 207 2.93 -12.71 1.39
N MET A 208 2.87 -13.28 2.59
CA MET A 208 4.09 -13.51 3.38
C MET A 208 5.08 -14.49 2.73
N LYS A 209 4.67 -15.36 1.79
CA LYS A 209 5.62 -16.20 1.02
C LYS A 209 6.48 -15.32 0.11
N GLY A 210 5.87 -14.41 -0.65
CA GLY A 210 6.58 -13.46 -1.51
C GLY A 210 7.45 -12.50 -0.70
N ALA A 211 6.91 -11.99 0.40
CA ALA A 211 7.64 -11.14 1.34
C ALA A 211 8.86 -11.85 1.95
N PHE A 212 8.70 -13.13 2.33
CA PHE A 212 9.79 -13.95 2.85
C PHE A 212 10.88 -14.18 1.81
N TYR A 213 10.52 -14.43 0.54
CA TYR A 213 11.51 -14.57 -0.53
C TYR A 213 12.35 -13.30 -0.68
N ALA A 214 11.72 -12.12 -0.67
CA ALA A 214 12.43 -10.84 -0.72
C ALA A 214 13.33 -10.62 0.51
N TYR A 215 12.85 -10.98 1.70
CA TYR A 215 13.64 -10.95 2.94
C TYR A 215 14.89 -11.86 2.85
N GLU A 216 14.73 -13.09 2.36
CA GLU A 216 15.83 -14.04 2.17
C GLU A 216 16.89 -13.47 1.22
N GLN A 217 16.47 -12.99 0.04
CA GLN A 217 17.39 -12.38 -0.94
C GLN A 217 18.13 -11.18 -0.33
N THR A 218 17.41 -10.37 0.45
CA THR A 218 17.97 -9.17 1.09
C THR A 218 19.01 -9.51 2.15
N MET A 219 18.67 -10.40 3.07
CA MET A 219 19.59 -10.76 4.15
C MET A 219 20.78 -11.57 3.62
N ASN A 220 20.60 -12.39 2.59
CA ASN A 220 21.72 -13.07 1.92
C ASN A 220 22.64 -12.07 1.19
N TYR A 221 22.08 -11.03 0.56
CA TYR A 221 22.89 -9.97 -0.01
C TYR A 221 23.68 -9.22 1.07
N ILE A 222 23.02 -8.79 2.15
CA ILE A 222 23.64 -8.06 3.26
C ILE A 222 24.73 -8.91 3.92
N ALA A 223 24.49 -10.19 4.19
CA ALA A 223 25.48 -11.09 4.79
C ALA A 223 26.77 -11.23 3.95
N ASN A 224 26.67 -11.09 2.63
CA ASN A 224 27.82 -11.20 1.72
C ASN A 224 28.54 -9.87 1.45
N HIS A 225 27.87 -8.73 1.64
CA HIS A 225 28.39 -7.41 1.22
C HIS A 225 28.64 -6.44 2.38
N SER A 226 27.95 -6.63 3.50
CA SER A 226 28.08 -5.78 4.67
C SER A 226 29.43 -5.97 5.36
N LYS A 227 30.00 -4.87 5.83
CA LYS A 227 31.21 -4.86 6.65
C LYS A 227 30.90 -4.92 8.14
N VAL A 228 29.67 -4.57 8.52
CA VAL A 228 29.22 -4.50 9.93
C VAL A 228 28.34 -5.68 10.32
N PHE A 229 27.55 -6.23 9.39
CA PHE A 229 26.70 -7.39 9.65
C PHE A 229 27.51 -8.69 9.60
N THR A 230 27.44 -9.47 10.67
CA THR A 230 28.15 -10.74 10.83
C THR A 230 27.20 -11.94 11.02
N GLY A 231 25.92 -11.75 10.71
CA GLY A 231 24.93 -12.83 10.71
C GLY A 231 25.14 -13.81 9.56
N ASN A 232 24.54 -15.00 9.69
CA ASN A 232 24.58 -16.00 8.64
C ASN A 232 23.58 -15.67 7.53
N ALA A 233 23.83 -16.21 6.33
CA ALA A 233 22.82 -16.27 5.28
C ALA A 233 21.54 -16.95 5.81
N VAL A 234 20.39 -16.44 5.39
CA VAL A 234 19.08 -17.04 5.64
C VAL A 234 19.03 -18.40 4.94
N ASN A 235 18.80 -19.44 5.73
CA ASN A 235 18.54 -20.77 5.22
C ASN A 235 17.02 -21.00 5.21
N ARG A 236 16.43 -21.08 4.00
CA ARG A 236 15.00 -21.33 3.82
C ARG A 236 14.51 -22.59 4.54
N ASP A 237 15.36 -23.61 4.67
CA ASP A 237 15.00 -24.85 5.36
C ASP A 237 14.80 -24.70 6.87
N ASP A 238 15.23 -23.59 7.47
CA ASP A 238 14.98 -23.31 8.88
C ASP A 238 13.53 -22.82 9.12
N TYR A 239 12.79 -22.51 8.05
CA TYR A 239 11.45 -21.94 8.10
C TYR A 239 10.37 -22.92 7.61
N LYS A 240 9.17 -22.77 8.16
CA LYS A 240 7.96 -23.45 7.70
C LYS A 240 6.91 -22.41 7.30
N THR A 241 6.08 -22.78 6.33
CA THR A 241 4.89 -22.00 5.98
C THR A 241 3.65 -22.67 6.59
N THR A 242 2.90 -21.90 7.38
CA THR A 242 1.55 -22.28 7.83
C THR A 242 0.54 -21.55 6.96
N ILE A 243 -0.49 -22.25 6.49
CA ILE A 243 -1.56 -21.67 5.68
C ILE A 243 -2.82 -21.57 6.54
N GLU A 244 -3.42 -20.39 6.59
CA GLU A 244 -4.70 -20.15 7.27
C GLU A 244 -5.78 -19.71 6.27
N GLU A 245 -7.02 -20.13 6.54
CA GLU A 245 -8.19 -19.67 5.81
C GLU A 245 -8.73 -18.38 6.43
N PRO A 246 -9.13 -17.37 5.64
CA PRO A 246 -9.77 -16.18 6.17
C PRO A 246 -11.12 -16.51 6.80
N ASN A 247 -11.48 -15.80 7.87
CA ASN A 247 -12.84 -15.84 8.41
C ASN A 247 -13.79 -15.09 7.46
N GLY A 248 -14.45 -15.80 6.57
CA GLY A 248 -15.25 -15.21 5.49
C GLY A 248 -14.39 -14.95 4.25
N GLN A 249 -14.57 -13.79 3.59
CA GLN A 249 -13.82 -13.46 2.38
C GLN A 249 -12.63 -12.55 2.71
N PHE A 250 -11.43 -12.88 2.21
CA PHE A 250 -10.33 -11.91 2.22
C PHE A 250 -10.67 -10.70 1.32
N ILE A 251 -10.60 -9.49 1.88
CA ILE A 251 -10.96 -8.24 1.20
C ILE A 251 -9.69 -7.51 0.79
N GLY A 252 -9.16 -7.87 -0.37
CA GLY A 252 -8.09 -7.10 -0.99
C GLY A 252 -8.52 -5.68 -1.35
N SER A 253 -7.59 -4.75 -1.26
CA SER A 253 -7.76 -3.33 -1.58
C SER A 253 -8.31 -3.09 -2.99
N TRP A 254 -7.81 -3.81 -4.00
CA TRP A 254 -8.34 -3.71 -5.36
C TRP A 254 -9.75 -4.32 -5.48
N ASN A 255 -10.05 -5.43 -4.79
CA ASN A 255 -11.43 -5.93 -4.72
C ASN A 255 -12.39 -4.94 -4.04
N ARG A 256 -11.89 -4.22 -3.03
CA ARG A 256 -12.66 -3.21 -2.30
C ARG A 256 -13.12 -2.10 -3.25
N GLN A 257 -12.25 -1.65 -4.16
CA GLN A 257 -12.58 -0.69 -5.22
C GLN A 257 -13.58 -1.26 -6.25
N LEU A 258 -13.70 -2.59 -6.33
CA LEU A 258 -14.71 -3.31 -7.11
C LEU A 258 -15.91 -3.75 -6.27
N TYR A 259 -16.19 -3.06 -5.15
CA TYR A 259 -17.34 -3.33 -4.28
C TYR A 259 -17.40 -4.77 -3.74
N LYS A 260 -16.24 -5.42 -3.57
CA LYS A 260 -16.11 -6.79 -3.07
C LYS A 260 -16.84 -7.82 -3.95
N LEU A 261 -17.03 -7.49 -5.24
CA LEU A 261 -17.79 -8.30 -6.19
C LEU A 261 -17.00 -9.52 -6.68
N ILE A 262 -15.67 -9.48 -6.66
CA ILE A 262 -14.84 -10.60 -7.11
C ILE A 262 -14.74 -11.61 -5.98
N LYS A 263 -15.27 -12.82 -6.20
CA LYS A 263 -15.22 -13.93 -5.24
C LYS A 263 -14.19 -14.94 -5.71
N THR A 264 -13.00 -14.90 -5.14
CA THR A 264 -11.96 -15.92 -5.34
C THR A 264 -11.49 -16.43 -3.98
N PRO A 265 -11.25 -17.74 -3.84
CA PRO A 265 -10.56 -18.27 -2.67
C PRO A 265 -9.16 -17.66 -2.56
N GLU A 266 -8.77 -17.26 -1.36
CA GLU A 266 -7.43 -16.78 -1.03
C GLU A 266 -7.07 -17.32 0.34
N THR A 267 -5.83 -17.79 0.48
CA THR A 267 -5.29 -18.28 1.75
C THR A 267 -4.26 -17.30 2.28
N ILE A 268 -4.06 -17.29 3.59
CA ILE A 268 -3.13 -16.39 4.27
C ILE A 268 -1.93 -17.20 4.76
N PRO A 269 -0.75 -17.10 4.10
CA PRO A 269 0.44 -17.77 4.57
C PRO A 269 1.14 -17.00 5.69
N TYR A 270 1.73 -17.75 6.62
CA TYR A 270 2.65 -17.25 7.64
C TYR A 270 3.95 -18.05 7.58
N VAL A 271 5.09 -17.36 7.43
CA VAL A 271 6.41 -18.01 7.34
C VAL A 271 7.19 -17.77 8.64
N GLN A 272 7.45 -18.85 9.39
CA GLN A 272 8.03 -18.79 10.74
C GLN A 272 9.15 -19.82 10.89
N LEU A 273 10.05 -19.64 11.86
CA LEU A 273 11.06 -20.66 12.19
C LEU A 273 10.41 -22.00 12.58
N LYS A 274 11.01 -23.11 12.14
CA LYS A 274 10.58 -24.46 12.48
C LYS A 274 10.75 -24.75 13.97
N GLU A 275 11.94 -24.47 14.50
CA GLU A 275 12.32 -24.83 15.87
C GLU A 275 11.63 -23.95 16.92
N ASN A 276 11.40 -22.67 16.61
CA ASN A 276 10.75 -21.72 17.51
C ASN A 276 9.79 -20.79 16.77
N PRO A 277 8.59 -21.27 16.38
CA PRO A 277 7.64 -20.50 15.58
C PRO A 277 7.12 -19.23 16.27
N ASN A 278 7.17 -19.19 17.62
CA ASN A 278 6.69 -18.07 18.42
C ASN A 278 7.85 -17.17 18.91
N VAL A 279 9.03 -17.25 18.28
CA VAL A 279 10.21 -16.46 18.69
C VAL A 279 9.92 -14.95 18.74
N TRP A 280 9.05 -14.48 17.85
CA TRP A 280 8.68 -13.08 17.74
C TRP A 280 7.87 -12.57 18.93
N ASP A 281 7.18 -13.42 19.68
CA ASP A 281 6.32 -13.01 20.81
C ASP A 281 7.09 -12.27 21.91
N ASN A 282 8.39 -12.50 21.99
CA ASN A 282 9.30 -11.86 22.95
C ASN A 282 9.79 -10.49 22.51
N TYR A 283 9.47 -10.06 21.28
CA TYR A 283 9.88 -8.74 20.79
C TYR A 283 9.03 -7.65 21.41
N THR A 284 9.66 -6.51 21.65
CA THR A 284 8.98 -5.30 22.14
C THR A 284 8.79 -4.34 20.99
N VAL A 285 7.57 -3.84 20.80
CA VAL A 285 7.24 -2.86 19.76
C VAL A 285 6.91 -1.52 20.40
N TYR A 286 7.40 -0.43 19.82
CA TYR A 286 7.01 0.95 20.12
C TYR A 286 6.39 1.56 18.86
N LEU A 287 5.18 2.11 19.00
CA LEU A 287 4.51 2.86 17.93
C LEU A 287 4.87 4.34 18.08
N GLY A 288 5.83 4.81 17.27
CA GLY A 288 6.47 6.11 17.42
C GLY A 288 7.92 6.03 17.90
N PRO A 289 8.57 7.16 18.20
CA PRO A 289 9.97 7.21 18.62
C PRO A 289 10.20 6.45 19.94
N LYS A 290 11.19 5.54 19.94
CA LYS A 290 11.54 4.76 21.15
C LYS A 290 11.91 5.65 22.35
N SER A 291 12.52 6.81 22.11
CA SER A 291 12.94 7.76 23.15
C SER A 291 11.79 8.33 23.98
N GLU A 292 10.56 8.30 23.46
CA GLU A 292 9.38 8.78 24.19
C GLU A 292 8.84 7.73 25.17
N GLU A 293 9.24 6.46 25.02
CA GLU A 293 8.75 5.31 25.80
C GLU A 293 7.21 5.17 25.85
N THR A 294 6.50 5.80 24.92
CA THR A 294 5.06 5.72 24.78
C THR A 294 4.66 4.56 23.87
N SER A 295 3.40 4.10 23.99
CA SER A 295 2.79 3.11 23.07
C SER A 295 3.59 1.81 22.92
N LYS A 296 4.19 1.34 24.02
CA LYS A 296 4.91 0.07 24.10
C LYS A 296 3.93 -1.11 24.15
N ILE A 297 4.06 -2.04 23.21
CA ILE A 297 3.23 -3.24 23.12
C ILE A 297 4.06 -4.49 22.81
N PRO A 298 3.67 -5.68 23.29
CA PRO A 298 4.26 -6.94 22.85
C PRO A 298 4.02 -7.19 21.36
N MET A 299 4.97 -7.81 20.67
CA MET A 299 4.83 -8.15 19.24
C MET A 299 3.61 -9.03 18.94
N LYS A 300 3.27 -9.98 19.83
CA LYS A 300 2.06 -10.82 19.72
C LYS A 300 0.74 -10.03 19.75
N GLU A 301 0.78 -8.80 20.24
CA GLU A 301 -0.35 -7.85 20.29
C GLU A 301 -0.26 -6.79 19.17
N PHE A 302 0.76 -6.88 18.33
CA PHE A 302 0.99 -5.99 17.19
C PHE A 302 0.77 -6.71 15.86
N PHE A 303 1.50 -7.79 15.60
CA PHE A 303 1.52 -8.44 14.29
C PHE A 303 0.41 -9.50 14.17
N ALA A 304 -0.33 -9.46 13.06
CA ALA A 304 -1.38 -10.41 12.67
C ALA A 304 -2.51 -10.58 13.69
N VAL A 305 -2.73 -9.61 14.59
CA VAL A 305 -3.71 -9.72 15.69
C VAL A 305 -5.16 -9.76 15.22
N ASN A 306 -5.45 -9.12 14.10
CA ASN A 306 -6.79 -9.02 13.54
C ASN A 306 -7.07 -10.06 12.46
N LYS A 307 -6.20 -11.07 12.29
CA LYS A 307 -6.31 -12.07 11.21
C LYS A 307 -7.61 -12.88 11.24
N LYS A 308 -8.22 -13.03 12.43
CA LYS A 308 -9.50 -13.74 12.64
C LYS A 308 -10.73 -12.86 12.47
N LYS A 309 -10.58 -11.55 12.18
CA LYS A 309 -11.72 -10.65 11.97
C LYS A 309 -12.57 -11.15 10.80
N LEU A 310 -13.88 -10.90 10.83
CA LEU A 310 -14.75 -11.21 9.70
C LEU A 310 -14.29 -10.40 8.48
N SER A 311 -14.09 -11.11 7.38
CA SER A 311 -13.62 -10.58 6.10
C SER A 311 -12.31 -9.77 6.23
N PRO A 312 -11.18 -10.42 6.59
CA PRO A 312 -9.94 -9.74 6.88
C PRO A 312 -9.33 -9.12 5.60
N ASP A 313 -8.55 -8.05 5.76
CA ASP A 313 -7.76 -7.41 4.71
C ASP A 313 -6.26 -7.56 5.00
N TYR A 314 -5.40 -7.07 4.09
CA TYR A 314 -3.94 -7.17 4.21
C TYR A 314 -3.43 -6.66 5.57
N ALA A 315 -3.85 -5.46 5.98
CA ALA A 315 -3.45 -4.87 7.26
C ALA A 315 -3.92 -5.67 8.48
N SER A 316 -5.02 -6.42 8.36
CA SER A 316 -5.51 -7.26 9.46
C SER A 316 -4.75 -8.55 9.62
N VAL A 317 -4.31 -9.14 8.51
CA VAL A 317 -3.62 -10.43 8.52
C VAL A 317 -2.12 -10.28 8.78
N TYR A 318 -1.54 -9.10 8.51
CA TYR A 318 -0.17 -8.76 8.85
C TYR A 318 -0.13 -7.54 9.76
N GLN A 319 -0.09 -6.31 9.23
CA GLN A 319 -0.20 -5.10 10.02
C GLN A 319 -0.45 -3.87 9.11
N THR A 320 -0.92 -2.76 9.68
CA THR A 320 -1.03 -1.45 9.02
C THR A 320 0.28 -0.65 9.06
N ASP A 321 0.33 0.41 8.24
CA ASP A 321 1.38 1.42 8.29
C ASP A 321 1.27 2.33 9.53
N TYR A 322 2.43 2.75 10.05
CA TYR A 322 2.57 3.80 11.05
C TYR A 322 3.72 4.71 10.63
N ALA A 323 3.75 5.95 11.13
CA ALA A 323 4.84 6.89 10.85
C ALA A 323 6.21 6.32 11.21
N GLN A 324 6.32 5.71 12.40
CA GLN A 324 7.52 5.04 12.87
C GLN A 324 7.13 3.84 13.75
N ILE A 325 7.84 2.72 13.59
CA ILE A 325 7.72 1.52 14.43
C ILE A 325 9.12 1.14 14.87
N ASN A 326 9.38 1.04 16.18
CA ASN A 326 10.64 0.49 16.68
C ASN A 326 10.39 -0.90 17.25
N ILE A 327 11.11 -1.90 16.76
CA ILE A 327 11.01 -3.30 17.22
C ILE A 327 12.33 -3.69 17.85
N LEU A 328 12.29 -4.14 19.10
CA LEU A 328 13.45 -4.60 19.86
C LEU A 328 13.42 -6.12 20.00
N ASN A 329 14.51 -6.75 19.58
CA ASN A 329 14.74 -8.17 19.73
C ASN A 329 15.90 -8.39 20.73
N PRO A 330 15.61 -8.72 22.00
CA PRO A 330 16.65 -8.87 23.01
C PRO A 330 17.58 -10.07 22.76
N ASN A 331 17.17 -10.99 21.89
CA ASN A 331 17.89 -12.23 21.59
C ASN A 331 18.59 -12.17 20.23
N ALA A 332 18.62 -11.01 19.57
CA ALA A 332 19.34 -10.84 18.31
C ALA A 332 20.83 -11.14 18.49
N LYS A 333 21.40 -11.92 17.57
CA LYS A 333 22.84 -12.20 17.55
C LYS A 333 23.64 -10.95 17.16
N SER A 334 23.07 -10.14 16.27
CA SER A 334 23.62 -8.85 15.87
C SER A 334 23.23 -7.77 16.87
N LYS A 335 24.19 -6.91 17.25
CA LYS A 335 23.95 -5.70 18.07
C LYS A 335 23.66 -4.45 17.23
N LEU A 336 23.45 -4.63 15.94
CA LEU A 336 23.21 -3.52 15.02
C LEU A 336 21.79 -2.96 15.16
N HIS A 337 21.68 -1.68 14.82
CA HIS A 337 20.43 -0.99 14.60
C HIS A 337 20.20 -0.80 13.09
N ALA A 338 19.16 -1.44 12.56
CA ALA A 338 18.72 -1.24 11.18
C ALA A 338 17.52 -0.27 11.12
N VAL A 339 17.55 0.68 10.18
CA VAL A 339 16.40 1.52 9.84
C VAL A 339 15.88 1.12 8.46
N ILE A 340 14.62 0.74 8.38
CA ILE A 340 13.94 0.33 7.15
C ILE A 340 12.97 1.43 6.74
N ILE A 341 13.31 2.16 5.68
CA ILE A 341 12.44 3.20 5.09
C ILE A 341 11.56 2.51 4.04
N LYS A 342 10.24 2.55 4.20
CA LYS A 342 9.38 1.55 3.56
C LYS A 342 8.07 2.08 2.98
N ASP A 343 7.47 1.28 2.11
CA ASP A 343 6.03 1.30 1.80
C ASP A 343 5.33 0.05 2.38
N SER A 344 4.02 -0.09 2.16
CA SER A 344 3.20 -1.16 2.75
C SER A 344 3.61 -2.60 2.32
N TYR A 345 4.50 -2.79 1.34
CA TYR A 345 5.09 -4.11 1.09
C TYR A 345 5.91 -4.61 2.28
N ALA A 346 6.48 -3.73 3.10
CA ALA A 346 7.25 -4.14 4.27
C ALA A 346 6.39 -4.75 5.40
N ASP A 347 5.07 -4.54 5.41
CA ASP A 347 4.22 -4.89 6.56
C ASP A 347 4.29 -6.37 6.91
N ALA A 348 4.27 -7.24 5.91
CA ALA A 348 4.41 -8.69 6.09
C ALA A 348 5.82 -9.13 6.52
N THR A 349 6.81 -8.24 6.44
CA THR A 349 8.23 -8.53 6.74
C THR A 349 8.69 -8.04 8.11
N TYR A 350 7.86 -7.28 8.84
CA TYR A 350 8.21 -6.69 10.13
C TYR A 350 8.92 -7.66 11.09
N PRO A 351 8.35 -8.84 11.41
CA PRO A 351 9.01 -9.76 12.32
C PRO A 351 10.24 -10.44 11.70
N LEU A 352 10.29 -10.60 10.37
CA LEU A 352 11.39 -11.25 9.67
C LEU A 352 12.66 -10.40 9.75
N PHE A 353 12.59 -9.12 9.40
CA PHE A 353 13.75 -8.22 9.55
C PHE A 353 14.12 -7.97 11.01
N ALA A 354 13.12 -7.84 11.90
CA ALA A 354 13.37 -7.66 13.34
C ALA A 354 14.06 -8.87 14.00
N GLN A 355 14.03 -10.04 13.36
CA GLN A 355 14.75 -11.21 13.82
C GLN A 355 16.28 -11.03 13.76
N GLU A 356 16.77 -10.22 12.83
CA GLU A 356 18.20 -10.15 12.47
C GLU A 356 18.99 -9.11 13.26
N PHE A 357 18.31 -8.13 13.86
CA PHE A 357 18.92 -6.95 14.49
C PHE A 357 18.43 -6.76 15.93
N GLU A 358 19.26 -6.19 16.80
CA GLU A 358 18.84 -5.86 18.18
C GLU A 358 17.72 -4.81 18.19
N GLN A 359 17.82 -3.84 17.28
CA GLN A 359 16.77 -2.86 17.01
C GLN A 359 16.52 -2.77 15.50
N THR A 360 15.25 -2.82 15.12
CA THR A 360 14.79 -2.50 13.76
C THR A 360 13.76 -1.39 13.82
N THR A 361 14.02 -0.29 13.13
CA THR A 361 13.12 0.86 13.05
C THR A 361 12.52 0.95 11.66
N PHE A 362 11.20 0.83 11.53
CA PHE A 362 10.51 1.07 10.28
C PHE A 362 10.03 2.51 10.23
N ILE A 363 10.25 3.20 9.11
CA ILE A 363 9.78 4.57 8.88
C ILE A 363 9.02 4.61 7.57
N ASP A 364 7.79 5.12 7.60
CA ASP A 364 6.99 5.37 6.41
C ASP A 364 6.96 6.87 6.09
N PRO A 365 7.58 7.31 4.98
CA PRO A 365 7.72 8.73 4.64
C PRO A 365 6.39 9.40 4.28
N ARG A 366 5.31 8.65 4.04
CA ARG A 366 3.99 9.20 3.67
C ARG A 366 3.33 9.90 4.86
N PHE A 367 3.71 9.56 6.09
CA PHE A 367 3.13 10.16 7.28
C PHE A 367 3.78 11.49 7.60
N GLY A 368 2.97 12.48 7.98
CA GLY A 368 3.44 13.83 8.24
C GLY A 368 4.44 13.97 9.38
N ALA A 369 4.49 13.01 10.30
CA ALA A 369 5.49 12.95 11.38
C ALA A 369 6.89 12.54 10.89
N SER A 370 7.00 11.93 9.70
CA SER A 370 8.23 11.40 9.12
C SER A 370 8.82 12.29 8.02
N LYS A 371 8.41 13.57 7.97
CA LYS A 371 8.75 14.49 6.86
C LYS A 371 10.23 14.88 6.75
N ASN A 372 11.05 14.57 7.76
CA ASN A 372 12.49 14.81 7.69
C ASN A 372 13.28 13.56 8.07
N ILE A 373 13.32 12.62 7.12
CA ILE A 373 14.02 11.34 7.25
C ILE A 373 15.50 11.55 7.62
N LYS A 374 16.16 12.58 7.08
CA LYS A 374 17.55 12.90 7.45
C LYS A 374 17.67 13.19 8.96
N GLN A 375 16.85 14.09 9.49
CA GLN A 375 16.88 14.41 10.93
C GLN A 375 16.55 13.20 11.80
N ASP A 376 15.67 12.31 11.32
CA ASP A 376 15.35 11.08 12.04
C ASP A 376 16.54 10.13 12.05
N LEU A 377 17.23 9.95 10.91
CA LEU A 377 18.44 9.13 10.81
C LEU A 377 19.58 9.65 11.70
N GLU A 378 19.78 10.97 11.79
CA GLU A 378 20.77 11.60 12.69
C GLU A 378 20.54 11.23 14.16
N LYS A 379 19.27 11.17 14.59
CA LYS A 379 18.91 10.79 15.98
C LYS A 379 19.03 9.29 16.20
N LEU A 380 18.67 8.50 15.19
CA LEU A 380 18.59 7.05 15.29
C LEU A 380 19.96 6.37 15.29
N ASN A 381 21.01 7.02 14.76
CA ASN A 381 22.36 6.46 14.68
C ASN A 381 22.35 5.04 14.09
N ALA A 382 21.75 4.89 12.91
CA ALA A 382 21.61 3.59 12.25
C ALA A 382 22.95 3.05 11.76
N ASP A 383 23.19 1.75 11.97
CA ASP A 383 24.32 1.04 11.35
C ASP A 383 24.00 0.70 9.88
N ILE A 384 22.74 0.34 9.62
CA ILE A 384 22.24 -0.04 8.30
C ILE A 384 20.94 0.72 8.02
N VAL A 385 20.84 1.27 6.81
CA VAL A 385 19.59 1.78 6.24
C VAL A 385 19.19 0.93 5.05
N LEU A 386 17.97 0.41 5.06
CA LEU A 386 17.37 -0.36 3.97
C LEU A 386 16.13 0.38 3.46
N PHE A 387 16.13 0.77 2.19
CA PHE A 387 14.90 1.14 1.51
C PHE A 387 14.15 -0.14 1.09
N LEU A 388 12.88 -0.26 1.45
CA LEU A 388 12.01 -1.37 1.03
C LEU A 388 10.80 -0.79 0.34
N TYR A 389 10.91 -0.62 -0.98
CA TYR A 389 9.84 -0.09 -1.83
C TYR A 389 9.52 -1.07 -2.95
N ASN A 390 8.24 -1.14 -3.33
CA ASN A 390 7.88 -1.82 -4.55
C ASN A 390 8.34 -1.05 -5.79
N ASP A 391 8.56 -1.76 -6.90
CA ASP A 391 9.15 -1.24 -8.13
C ASP A 391 8.27 -0.27 -8.93
N THR A 392 7.04 -0.01 -8.46
CA THR A 392 6.15 1.04 -8.98
C THR A 392 6.04 2.25 -8.04
N SER A 393 6.63 2.17 -6.84
CA SER A 393 6.68 3.25 -5.86
C SER A 393 7.73 4.30 -6.28
N THR A 394 7.34 5.12 -7.25
CA THR A 394 8.17 6.16 -7.85
C THR A 394 7.75 7.57 -7.44
N SER A 395 6.75 7.71 -6.56
CA SER A 395 6.18 8.99 -6.15
C SER A 395 7.23 9.87 -5.46
N LYS A 396 7.21 11.17 -5.74
CA LYS A 396 8.24 12.11 -5.26
C LYS A 396 8.27 12.17 -3.73
N GLU A 397 7.11 12.06 -3.10
CA GLU A 397 6.92 12.15 -1.65
C GLU A 397 7.68 11.04 -0.92
N MET A 398 7.81 9.85 -1.51
CA MET A 398 8.56 8.72 -0.95
C MET A 398 10.08 8.93 -0.92
N TYR A 399 10.59 9.90 -1.70
CA TYR A 399 12.03 10.18 -1.85
C TYR A 399 12.41 11.61 -1.40
N GLN A 400 11.46 12.36 -0.84
CA GLN A 400 11.72 13.66 -0.24
C GLN A 400 12.22 13.48 1.19
N PHE A 401 13.52 13.28 1.34
CA PHE A 401 14.14 13.00 2.65
C PHE A 401 14.41 14.26 3.49
N GLU A 402 14.32 15.44 2.87
CA GLU A 402 14.52 16.74 3.49
C GLU A 402 13.34 17.67 3.15
N ASN A 403 12.90 18.48 4.12
CA ASN A 403 11.98 19.57 3.85
C ASN A 403 12.72 20.63 3.04
N LYS A 404 12.15 21.05 1.89
CA LYS A 404 12.62 22.24 1.20
C LYS A 404 12.10 23.46 1.98
N GLU A 405 13.03 24.28 2.47
CA GLU A 405 12.73 25.58 3.10
C GLU A 405 11.93 26.51 2.20
#